data_AF-D8LYR3-F1
#
_entry.id   AF-D8LYR3-F1
#
_cell.length_a   1.000
_cell.length_b   1.000
_cell.length_c   1.000
_cell.angle_alpha   90.00
_cell.angle_beta   90.00
_cell.angle_gamma   90.00
#
_symmetry.space_group_name_H-M   'P 1'
#
loop_
_entity.id
_entity.type
_entity.pdbx_description
1 polymer ?
#
loop_
_entity_poly.entity_id
_entity_poly.type
_entity_poly.pdbx_seq_one_letter_code
_entity_poly.pdbx_strand_id
1 'polypeptide(L)'
;MSRLVQYCLNRLDELITEGLVPYVVFDGADLPIKGGTNESRREARQRNMEIAQQKEREGKIDEASDYFYRALEISPDLYAPLIAQLKERNIQFLVAPYESDAQLGFLFRNNYIDLVITEDGDTLVYGCRRVLFKLDKGTGEEIDMSRLSHCTKLNFCDWTHDMFTYLCVLSGCDYLPSLRGIGIVRAYQAVSRGRTPAGIFAYLRGVTEVPLEYENGFARAVFTFRHQTVFDPQRRAAVPLLPLPASLQAQPPAYLGPVLPADLAVRIAAGEVDPVTQRPVGAMEEETAGMEEPGEAGEVRFSSPFVSISFRALIERPSERGLPRKGDLSHLDFASGSAVKRAMVMESPPRKRPTVERIGPSPVAAKCVNAFLDQFRRSLTQQ
;
A
#
# COMPACT_ATOMS: atom_id res chain seq x y z
N MET A 1 19.40 -8.63 -20.33
CA MET A 1 18.75 -8.23 -19.07
C MET A 1 18.80 -6.70 -18.96
N SER A 2 17.69 -6.03 -18.62
CA SER A 2 17.64 -4.56 -18.54
C SER A 2 18.34 -4.02 -17.28
N ARG A 3 18.72 -2.73 -17.28
CA ARG A 3 19.34 -2.07 -16.11
C ARG A 3 18.43 -2.12 -14.87
N LEU A 4 17.12 -1.96 -15.05
CA LEU A 4 16.14 -2.01 -13.97
C LEU A 4 16.07 -3.40 -13.34
N VAL A 5 16.00 -4.45 -14.17
CA VAL A 5 15.94 -5.84 -13.69
C VAL A 5 17.21 -6.17 -12.92
N GLN A 6 18.39 -5.83 -13.45
CA GLN A 6 19.65 -6.03 -12.74
C GLN A 6 19.67 -5.29 -11.38
N TYR A 7 19.17 -4.05 -11.34
CA TYR A 7 19.10 -3.28 -10.10
C TYR A 7 18.20 -3.96 -9.06
N CYS A 8 17.00 -4.41 -9.45
CA CYS A 8 16.09 -5.12 -8.56
C CYS A 8 16.69 -6.44 -8.05
N LEU A 9 17.32 -7.21 -8.93
CA LEU A 9 17.95 -8.48 -8.57
C LEU A 9 19.11 -8.27 -7.58
N ASN A 10 19.95 -7.25 -7.78
CA ASN A 10 21.03 -6.94 -6.82
C ASN A 10 20.47 -6.63 -5.41
N ARG A 11 19.36 -5.89 -5.34
CA ARG A 11 18.68 -5.54 -4.09
C ARG A 11 18.08 -6.78 -3.40
N LEU A 12 17.55 -7.72 -4.18
CA LEU A 12 17.06 -9.00 -3.66
C LEU A 12 18.22 -9.89 -3.19
N ASP A 13 19.33 -9.92 -3.93
CA ASP A 13 20.52 -10.69 -3.58
C ASP A 13 21.16 -10.18 -2.28
N GLU A 14 21.14 -8.87 -2.01
CA GLU A 14 21.54 -8.28 -0.72
C GLU A 14 20.73 -8.88 0.44
N LEU A 15 19.40 -8.98 0.29
CA LEU A 15 18.53 -9.51 1.34
C LEU A 15 18.70 -11.01 1.55
N ILE A 16 18.86 -11.75 0.45
CA ILE A 16 19.11 -13.19 0.49
C ILE A 16 20.45 -13.49 1.17
N THR A 17 21.48 -12.68 0.91
CA THR A 17 22.80 -12.80 1.54
C THR A 17 22.73 -12.60 3.06
N GLU A 18 21.86 -11.72 3.53
CA GLU A 18 21.57 -11.49 4.96
C GLU A 18 20.61 -12.55 5.56
N GLY A 19 20.27 -13.61 4.81
CA GLY A 19 19.46 -14.73 5.27
C GLY A 19 17.95 -14.47 5.27
N LEU A 20 17.49 -13.43 4.58
CA LEU A 20 16.05 -13.13 4.43
C LEU A 20 15.48 -13.85 3.21
N VAL A 21 14.21 -14.26 3.29
CA VAL A 21 13.48 -14.84 2.16
C VAL A 21 12.56 -13.77 1.55
N PRO A 22 12.91 -13.18 0.40
CA PRO A 22 12.10 -12.12 -0.20
C PRO A 22 10.82 -12.66 -0.82
N TYR A 23 9.73 -11.91 -0.61
CA TYR A 23 8.45 -12.09 -1.30
C TYR A 23 8.07 -10.78 -2.01
N VAL A 24 8.16 -10.73 -3.34
CA VAL A 24 7.93 -9.50 -4.10
C VAL A 24 6.45 -9.30 -4.41
N VAL A 25 5.88 -8.13 -4.10
CA VAL A 25 4.48 -7.81 -4.46
C VAL A 25 4.46 -6.69 -5.49
N PHE A 26 3.79 -6.94 -6.61
CA PHE A 26 3.57 -5.99 -7.69
C PHE A 26 2.16 -5.38 -7.61
N ASP A 27 2.02 -4.13 -8.04
CA ASP A 27 0.71 -3.51 -8.23
C ASP A 27 -0.05 -4.16 -9.40
N GLY A 28 -1.36 -4.20 -9.23
CA GLY A 28 -2.34 -4.72 -10.16
C GLY A 28 -3.06 -3.64 -10.96
N ALA A 29 -4.38 -3.80 -11.08
CA ALA A 29 -5.24 -2.87 -11.78
C ALA A 29 -5.52 -1.61 -10.96
N ASP A 30 -5.97 -0.56 -11.65
CA ASP A 30 -6.43 0.65 -10.99
C ASP A 30 -7.66 0.39 -10.13
N LEU A 31 -7.61 0.86 -8.88
CA LEU A 31 -8.73 0.79 -7.96
C LEU A 31 -9.79 1.85 -8.33
N PRO A 32 -11.08 1.50 -8.51
CA PRO A 32 -12.05 2.46 -9.05
C PRO A 32 -12.28 3.71 -8.19
N ILE A 33 -12.14 3.62 -6.85
CA ILE A 33 -12.24 4.81 -5.99
C ILE A 33 -11.14 5.85 -6.26
N LYS A 34 -9.99 5.44 -6.82
CA LYS A 34 -8.88 6.31 -7.18
C LYS A 34 -8.98 6.89 -8.59
N GLY A 35 -10.08 6.65 -9.32
CA GLY A 35 -10.21 7.03 -10.74
C GLY A 35 -9.77 8.47 -11.02
N GLY A 36 -10.26 9.44 -10.24
CA GLY A 36 -9.87 10.85 -10.41
C GLY A 36 -8.40 11.14 -10.09
N THR A 37 -7.84 10.53 -9.04
CA THR A 37 -6.42 10.67 -8.68
C THR A 37 -5.52 10.05 -9.75
N ASN A 38 -5.88 8.89 -10.27
CA ASN A 38 -5.13 8.18 -11.30
C ASN A 38 -5.18 8.91 -12.64
N GLU A 39 -6.33 9.48 -13.00
CA GLU A 39 -6.48 10.33 -14.19
C GLU A 39 -5.58 11.58 -14.11
N SER A 40 -5.60 12.29 -12.97
CA SER A 40 -4.72 13.44 -12.75
C SER A 40 -3.23 13.06 -12.85
N ARG A 41 -2.84 11.91 -12.30
CA ARG A 41 -1.47 11.38 -12.43
C ARG A 41 -1.13 11.04 -13.88
N ARG A 42 -2.06 10.45 -14.64
CA ARG A 42 -1.89 10.11 -16.06
C ARG A 42 -1.72 11.35 -16.91
N GLU A 43 -2.55 12.37 -16.70
CA GLU A 43 -2.41 13.66 -17.38
C GLU A 43 -1.07 14.33 -17.05
N ALA A 44 -0.64 14.29 -15.79
CA ALA A 44 0.65 14.85 -15.40
C ALA A 44 1.81 14.11 -16.08
N ARG A 45 1.77 12.77 -16.17
CA ARG A 45 2.76 11.98 -16.91
C ARG A 45 2.80 12.35 -18.39
N GLN A 46 1.63 12.45 -19.03
CA GLN A 46 1.52 12.83 -20.44
C GLN A 46 2.10 14.23 -20.69
N ARG A 47 1.75 15.22 -19.87
CA ARG A 47 2.33 16.57 -19.96
C ARG A 47 3.84 16.57 -19.76
N ASN A 48 4.34 15.82 -18.78
CA ASN A 48 5.78 15.69 -18.55
C ASN A 48 6.48 15.01 -19.74
N MET A 49 5.88 14.00 -20.36
CA MET A 49 6.41 13.33 -21.54
C MET A 49 6.54 14.30 -22.72
N GLU A 50 5.52 15.10 -22.98
CA GLU A 50 5.53 16.11 -24.05
C GLU A 50 6.62 17.17 -23.84
N ILE A 51 6.78 17.64 -22.59
CA ILE A 51 7.85 18.58 -22.23
C ILE A 51 9.22 17.93 -22.41
N ALA A 52 9.39 16.67 -21.98
CA ALA A 52 10.65 15.94 -22.12
C ALA A 52 11.06 15.82 -23.59
N GLN A 53 10.14 15.38 -24.46
CA GLN A 53 10.38 15.24 -25.90
C GLN A 53 10.65 16.59 -26.58
N GLN A 54 10.02 17.67 -26.13
CA GLN A 54 10.32 19.01 -26.63
C GLN A 54 11.75 19.44 -26.25
N LYS A 55 12.15 19.25 -24.99
CA LYS A 55 13.50 19.57 -24.49
C LYS A 55 14.58 18.74 -25.18
N GLU A 56 14.29 17.46 -25.43
CA GLU A 56 15.17 16.56 -26.17
C GLU A 56 15.39 17.05 -27.61
N ARG A 57 14.32 17.45 -28.31
CA ARG A 57 14.41 18.05 -29.66
C ARG A 57 15.20 19.37 -29.69
N GLU A 58 15.20 20.11 -28.59
CA GLU A 58 16.02 21.31 -28.41
C GLU A 58 17.50 21.02 -28.05
N GLY A 59 17.88 19.73 -27.91
CA GLY A 59 19.22 19.31 -27.51
C GLY A 59 19.50 19.47 -26.00
N LYS A 60 18.48 19.79 -25.19
CA LYS A 60 18.60 20.00 -23.73
C LYS A 60 18.37 18.68 -22.98
N ILE A 61 19.29 17.73 -23.19
CA ILE A 61 19.14 16.35 -22.71
C ILE A 61 19.02 16.25 -21.18
N ASP A 62 19.82 17.02 -20.43
CA ASP A 62 19.78 17.01 -18.96
C ASP A 62 18.43 17.50 -18.42
N GLU A 63 17.85 18.54 -19.02
CA GLU A 63 16.52 19.03 -18.66
C GLU A 63 15.43 18.03 -19.05
N ALA A 64 15.54 17.42 -20.24
CA ALA A 64 14.60 16.40 -20.71
C ALA A 64 14.56 15.20 -19.76
N SER A 65 15.71 14.80 -19.21
CA SER A 65 15.82 13.63 -18.32
C SER A 65 14.94 13.74 -17.07
N ASP A 66 14.90 14.89 -16.38
CA ASP A 66 14.03 15.10 -15.21
C ASP A 66 12.54 14.94 -15.57
N TYR A 67 12.13 15.44 -16.74
CA TYR A 67 10.77 15.28 -17.21
C TYR A 67 10.45 13.83 -17.62
N PHE A 68 11.38 13.11 -18.24
CA PHE A 68 11.22 11.68 -18.51
C PHE A 68 11.05 10.87 -17.22
N TYR A 69 11.82 11.17 -16.16
CA TYR A 69 11.66 10.52 -14.87
C TYR A 69 10.26 10.76 -14.27
N ARG A 70 9.73 11.99 -14.37
CA ARG A 70 8.37 12.31 -13.90
C ARG A 70 7.24 11.76 -14.78
N ALA A 71 7.55 11.42 -16.02
CA ALA A 71 6.62 10.82 -16.97
C ALA A 71 6.57 9.29 -16.88
N LEU A 72 7.49 8.67 -16.11
CA LEU A 72 7.62 7.22 -16.02
C LEU A 72 6.33 6.59 -15.49
N GLU A 73 5.83 5.60 -16.22
CA GLU A 73 4.71 4.75 -15.84
C GLU A 73 5.21 3.34 -15.60
N ILE A 74 4.79 2.75 -14.49
CA ILE A 74 5.09 1.36 -14.18
C ILE A 74 4.02 0.51 -14.85
N SER A 75 4.33 -0.06 -16.01
CA SER A 75 3.45 -0.97 -16.75
C SER A 75 3.84 -2.43 -16.54
N PRO A 76 2.94 -3.40 -16.84
CA PRO A 76 3.28 -4.82 -16.84
C PRO A 76 4.51 -5.18 -17.67
N ASP A 77 4.69 -4.53 -18.83
CA ASP A 77 5.86 -4.72 -19.68
C ASP A 77 7.18 -4.36 -18.98
N LEU A 78 7.15 -3.43 -18.02
CA LEU A 78 8.32 -3.02 -17.26
C LEU A 78 8.79 -4.11 -16.29
N TYR A 79 7.85 -4.80 -15.64
CA TYR A 79 8.15 -5.80 -14.61
C TYR A 79 8.04 -7.25 -15.07
N ALA A 80 7.44 -7.56 -16.23
CA ALA A 80 7.38 -8.91 -16.77
C ALA A 80 8.78 -9.57 -16.94
N PRO A 81 9.81 -8.85 -17.45
CA PRO A 81 11.18 -9.40 -17.48
C PRO A 81 11.76 -9.66 -16.09
N LEU A 82 11.36 -8.89 -15.07
CA LEU A 82 11.76 -9.16 -13.69
C LEU A 82 11.07 -10.42 -13.18
N ILE A 83 9.76 -10.57 -13.39
CA ILE A 83 9.00 -11.78 -13.00
C ILE A 83 9.63 -13.05 -13.58
N ALA A 84 10.03 -13.03 -14.86
CA ALA A 84 10.73 -14.16 -15.48
C ALA A 84 12.02 -14.53 -14.71
N GLN A 85 12.82 -13.54 -14.33
CA GLN A 85 14.02 -13.74 -13.52
C GLN A 85 13.72 -14.21 -12.09
N LEU A 86 12.64 -13.74 -11.47
CA LEU A 86 12.20 -14.23 -10.16
C LEU A 86 11.82 -15.71 -10.23
N LYS A 87 11.10 -16.14 -11.28
CA LYS A 87 10.77 -17.55 -11.54
C LYS A 87 12.02 -18.40 -11.69
N GLU A 88 12.97 -17.99 -12.53
CA GLU A 88 14.24 -18.71 -12.73
C GLU A 88 15.05 -18.87 -11.44
N ARG A 89 15.03 -17.84 -10.57
CA ARG A 89 15.73 -17.84 -9.27
C ARG A 89 14.93 -18.46 -8.12
N ASN A 90 13.72 -18.95 -8.36
CA ASN A 90 12.79 -19.44 -7.33
C ASN A 90 12.50 -18.41 -6.23
N ILE A 91 12.47 -17.12 -6.58
CA ILE A 91 12.08 -16.03 -5.67
C ILE A 91 10.55 -15.88 -5.73
N GLN A 92 9.92 -15.87 -4.56
CA GLN A 92 8.46 -15.75 -4.47
C GLN A 92 8.00 -14.35 -4.86
N PHE A 93 6.89 -14.30 -5.59
CA PHE A 93 6.25 -13.05 -5.94
C PHE A 93 4.73 -13.21 -6.10
N LEU A 94 4.03 -12.09 -6.16
CA LEU A 94 2.60 -12.02 -6.45
C LEU A 94 2.28 -10.68 -7.10
N VAL A 95 1.45 -10.70 -8.14
CA VAL A 95 0.81 -9.48 -8.65
C VAL A 95 -0.53 -9.31 -7.95
N ALA A 96 -0.73 -8.18 -7.26
CA ALA A 96 -1.98 -7.89 -6.58
C ALA A 96 -3.13 -7.75 -7.61
N PRO A 97 -4.39 -8.01 -7.24
CA PRO A 97 -5.52 -7.68 -8.11
C PRO A 97 -5.62 -6.16 -8.36
N TYR A 98 -5.32 -5.38 -7.32
CA TYR A 98 -5.33 -3.92 -7.30
C TYR A 98 -4.05 -3.41 -6.63
N GLU A 99 -4.15 -2.66 -5.53
CA GLU A 99 -2.96 -2.06 -4.91
C GLU A 99 -2.12 -3.07 -4.11
N SER A 100 -0.81 -2.99 -4.29
CA SER A 100 0.17 -3.79 -3.55
C SER A 100 0.14 -3.50 -2.05
N ASP A 101 -0.17 -2.27 -1.62
CA ASP A 101 -0.24 -1.91 -0.20
C ASP A 101 -1.31 -2.68 0.57
N ALA A 102 -2.50 -2.83 -0.04
CA ALA A 102 -3.58 -3.64 0.53
C ALA A 102 -3.19 -5.12 0.57
N GLN A 103 -2.55 -5.61 -0.49
CA GLN A 103 -2.07 -6.98 -0.58
C GLN A 103 -1.00 -7.29 0.48
N LEU A 104 -0.05 -6.39 0.70
CA LEU A 104 0.95 -6.47 1.77
C LEU A 104 0.28 -6.50 3.14
N GLY A 105 -0.74 -5.66 3.34
CA GLY A 105 -1.60 -5.69 4.54
C GLY A 105 -2.24 -7.06 4.76
N PHE A 106 -2.79 -7.68 3.71
CA PHE A 106 -3.38 -9.01 3.80
C PHE A 106 -2.33 -10.06 4.17
N LEU A 107 -1.19 -10.05 3.50
CA LEU A 107 -0.10 -11.00 3.74
C LEU A 107 0.41 -10.90 5.17
N PHE A 108 0.65 -9.70 5.67
CA PHE A 108 1.14 -9.45 7.03
C PHE A 108 0.15 -9.92 8.09
N ARG A 109 -1.14 -9.56 7.96
CA ARG A 109 -2.17 -9.87 8.95
C ARG A 109 -2.49 -11.36 9.06
N ASN A 110 -2.30 -12.10 7.97
CA ASN A 110 -2.49 -13.55 7.93
C ASN A 110 -1.19 -14.33 8.21
N ASN A 111 -0.13 -13.65 8.66
CA ASN A 111 1.17 -14.24 9.02
C ASN A 111 1.88 -14.97 7.87
N TYR A 112 1.64 -14.53 6.63
CA TYR A 112 2.42 -15.00 5.48
C TYR A 112 3.82 -14.37 5.46
N ILE A 113 3.95 -13.13 5.96
CA ILE A 113 5.19 -12.35 6.01
C ILE A 113 5.42 -11.75 7.41
N ASP A 114 6.68 -11.48 7.76
CA ASP A 114 7.08 -10.99 9.09
C ASP A 114 7.40 -9.48 9.12
N LEU A 115 7.80 -8.92 7.97
CA LEU A 115 8.22 -7.54 7.76
C LEU A 115 7.84 -7.09 6.34
N VAL A 116 7.43 -5.83 6.19
CA VAL A 116 7.22 -5.18 4.89
C VAL A 116 8.35 -4.19 4.64
N ILE A 117 8.93 -4.20 3.45
CA ILE A 117 9.83 -3.16 2.94
C ILE A 117 9.07 -2.35 1.89
N THR A 118 8.85 -1.07 2.16
CA THR A 118 8.20 -0.14 1.23
C THR A 118 8.60 1.30 1.58
N GLU A 119 8.47 2.21 0.62
CA GLU A 119 8.52 3.65 0.89
C GLU A 119 7.11 4.24 1.11
N ASP A 120 6.06 3.42 0.94
CA ASP A 120 4.67 3.85 1.07
C ASP A 120 4.11 3.62 2.49
N GLY A 121 3.70 4.71 3.12
CA GLY A 121 3.13 4.71 4.47
C GLY A 121 1.73 4.10 4.55
N ASP A 122 1.01 3.96 3.43
CA ASP A 122 -0.36 3.43 3.41
C ASP A 122 -0.41 1.98 3.89
N THR A 123 0.68 1.23 3.76
CA THR A 123 0.82 -0.13 4.32
C THR A 123 0.57 -0.19 5.83
N LEU A 124 0.93 0.86 6.57
CA LEU A 124 0.64 0.98 8.00
C LEU A 124 -0.87 1.08 8.23
N VAL A 125 -1.59 1.81 7.38
CA VAL A 125 -3.06 1.98 7.46
C VAL A 125 -3.77 0.66 7.15
N TYR A 126 -3.24 -0.12 6.21
CA TYR A 126 -3.70 -1.47 5.91
C TYR A 126 -3.42 -2.50 7.02
N GLY A 127 -2.61 -2.14 8.01
CA GLY A 127 -2.37 -2.93 9.22
C GLY A 127 -1.08 -3.73 9.21
N CYS A 128 -0.11 -3.36 8.38
CA CYS A 128 1.26 -3.84 8.52
C CYS A 128 1.83 -3.31 9.84
N ARG A 129 2.15 -4.21 10.78
CA ARG A 129 2.63 -3.80 12.10
C ARG A 129 4.10 -3.39 12.08
N ARG A 130 4.91 -4.02 11.22
CA ARG A 130 6.34 -3.73 11.07
C ARG A 130 6.65 -3.42 9.62
N VAL A 131 7.10 -2.20 9.38
CA VAL A 131 7.45 -1.71 8.04
C VAL A 131 8.83 -1.06 8.10
N LEU A 132 9.71 -1.45 7.17
CA LEU A 132 11.05 -0.92 6.99
C LEU A 132 11.05 0.03 5.80
N PHE A 133 11.29 1.30 6.07
CA PHE A 133 11.40 2.37 5.09
C PHE A 133 12.85 2.69 4.79
N LYS A 134 13.11 3.39 3.69
CA LYS A 134 14.40 3.96 3.30
C LYS A 134 15.55 2.97 3.35
N LEU A 135 15.31 1.71 2.97
CA LEU A 135 16.35 0.71 2.98
C LEU A 135 17.40 1.05 1.91
N ASP A 136 18.61 1.42 2.32
CA ASP A 136 19.76 1.64 1.44
C ASP A 136 21.02 1.00 2.05
N LYS A 137 21.75 0.24 1.23
CA LYS A 137 23.01 -0.42 1.62
C LYS A 137 22.92 -1.16 2.96
N GLY A 138 21.84 -1.93 3.15
CA GLY A 138 21.59 -2.71 4.37
C GLY A 138 21.11 -1.91 5.60
N THR A 139 20.91 -0.59 5.50
CA THR A 139 20.37 0.24 6.59
C THR A 139 19.00 0.80 6.22
N GLY A 140 18.03 0.74 7.13
CA GLY A 140 16.69 1.32 6.93
C GLY A 140 16.08 1.85 8.23
N GLU A 141 14.92 2.48 8.11
CA GLU A 141 14.14 3.04 9.22
C GLU A 141 12.90 2.17 9.48
N GLU A 142 12.88 1.45 10.61
CA GLU A 142 11.73 0.61 10.98
C GLU A 142 10.67 1.43 11.75
N ILE A 143 9.41 1.25 11.34
CA ILE A 143 8.24 1.59 12.15
C ILE A 143 7.60 0.29 12.63
N ASP A 144 7.56 0.09 13.95
CA ASP A 144 6.75 -0.93 14.61
C ASP A 144 5.56 -0.27 15.30
N MET A 145 4.35 -0.54 14.78
CA MET A 145 3.09 0.00 15.29
C MET A 145 2.84 -0.37 16.75
N SER A 146 3.43 -1.46 17.26
CA SER A 146 3.34 -1.82 18.70
C SER A 146 4.12 -0.88 19.61
N ARG A 147 5.03 -0.06 19.05
CA ARG A 147 5.86 0.93 19.76
C ARG A 147 5.35 2.36 19.59
N LEU A 148 4.17 2.57 18.97
CA LEU A 148 3.57 3.90 18.78
C LEU A 148 3.33 4.64 20.09
N SER A 149 3.08 3.94 21.20
CA SER A 149 2.93 4.56 22.52
C SER A 149 4.21 5.23 23.03
N HIS A 150 5.37 4.92 22.44
CA HIS A 150 6.65 5.53 22.81
C HIS A 150 6.90 6.86 22.06
N CYS A 151 6.00 7.25 21.15
CA CYS A 151 6.10 8.52 20.45
C CYS A 151 5.93 9.69 21.44
N THR A 152 6.88 10.64 21.41
CA THR A 152 6.88 11.78 22.34
C THR A 152 6.13 13.01 21.82
N LYS A 153 6.02 13.15 20.49
CA LYS A 153 5.35 14.30 19.85
C LYS A 153 3.83 14.14 19.77
N LEU A 154 3.38 12.93 19.48
CA LEU A 154 1.96 12.55 19.42
C LEU A 154 1.80 11.30 20.28
N ASN A 155 0.81 11.29 21.17
CA ASN A 155 0.59 10.23 22.13
C ASN A 155 -0.52 9.28 21.65
N PHE A 156 -0.10 8.10 21.20
CA PHE A 156 -1.01 7.06 20.71
C PHE A 156 -1.43 6.04 21.78
N CYS A 157 -1.24 6.34 23.07
CA CYS A 157 -1.73 5.49 24.14
C CYS A 157 -3.25 5.29 24.05
N ASP A 158 -3.70 4.04 24.17
CA ASP A 158 -5.10 3.61 24.04
C ASP A 158 -5.74 3.86 22.67
N TRP A 159 -4.93 4.11 21.64
CA TRP A 159 -5.45 4.18 20.27
C TRP A 159 -5.67 2.79 19.70
N THR A 160 -6.81 2.62 19.06
CA THR A 160 -7.07 1.45 18.22
C THR A 160 -6.51 1.67 16.82
N HIS A 161 -6.33 0.60 16.06
CA HIS A 161 -6.00 0.68 14.63
C HIS A 161 -7.00 1.54 13.86
N ASP A 162 -8.29 1.45 14.22
CA ASP A 162 -9.35 2.25 13.61
C ASP A 162 -9.13 3.75 13.79
N MET A 163 -8.73 4.17 15.00
CA MET A 163 -8.40 5.57 15.26
C MET A 163 -7.20 6.03 14.42
N PHE A 164 -6.19 5.17 14.25
CA PHE A 164 -5.06 5.46 13.36
C PHE A 164 -5.50 5.60 11.90
N THR A 165 -6.35 4.70 11.41
CA THR A 165 -6.95 4.82 10.07
C THR A 165 -7.73 6.13 9.92
N TYR A 166 -8.55 6.51 10.91
CA TYR A 166 -9.30 7.77 10.88
C TYR A 166 -8.38 8.99 10.80
N LEU A 167 -7.27 8.98 11.55
CA LEU A 167 -6.26 10.03 11.50
C LEU A 167 -5.69 10.17 10.08
N CYS A 168 -5.27 9.06 9.46
CA CYS A 168 -4.69 9.07 8.11
C CYS A 168 -5.71 9.57 7.07
N VAL A 169 -6.95 9.08 7.09
CA VAL A 169 -7.99 9.53 6.15
C VAL A 169 -8.30 11.03 6.33
N LEU A 170 -8.43 11.52 7.56
CA LEU A 170 -8.69 12.95 7.83
C LEU A 170 -7.52 13.86 7.46
N SER A 171 -6.30 13.34 7.51
CA SER A 171 -5.09 14.06 7.11
C SER A 171 -4.97 14.23 5.60
N GLY A 172 -5.81 13.54 4.83
CA GLY A 172 -5.77 13.45 3.38
C GLY A 172 -5.07 12.17 2.95
N CYS A 173 -5.73 11.42 2.07
CA CYS A 173 -5.21 10.20 1.46
C CYS A 173 -5.63 10.13 -0.01
N ASP A 174 -5.15 9.11 -0.72
CA ASP A 174 -5.46 8.92 -2.15
C ASP A 174 -6.96 8.71 -2.45
N TYR A 175 -7.77 8.35 -1.45
CA TYR A 175 -9.22 8.13 -1.56
C TYR A 175 -10.05 9.36 -1.20
N LEU A 176 -9.50 10.29 -0.40
CA LEU A 176 -10.22 11.44 0.12
C LEU A 176 -9.24 12.58 0.44
N PRO A 177 -9.37 13.76 -0.20
CA PRO A 177 -8.59 14.93 0.19
C PRO A 177 -8.91 15.35 1.63
N SER A 178 -8.02 16.07 2.29
CA SER A 178 -8.30 16.62 3.62
C SER A 178 -9.29 17.79 3.57
N LEU A 179 -9.99 18.02 4.68
CA LEU A 179 -10.77 19.26 4.86
C LEU A 179 -9.84 20.47 4.86
N ARG A 180 -10.34 21.62 4.40
CA ARG A 180 -9.57 22.87 4.39
C ARG A 180 -9.04 23.18 5.79
N GLY A 181 -7.72 23.30 5.88
CA GLY A 181 -7.03 23.61 7.13
C GLY A 181 -6.91 22.43 8.11
N ILE A 182 -7.32 21.22 7.76
CA ILE A 182 -7.15 20.03 8.59
C ILE A 182 -5.95 19.22 8.08
N GLY A 183 -4.79 19.46 8.69
CA GLY A 183 -3.61 18.59 8.55
C GLY A 183 -3.51 17.57 9.70
N ILE A 184 -2.45 16.77 9.70
CA ILE A 184 -2.24 15.66 10.65
C ILE A 184 -2.41 16.05 12.12
N VAL A 185 -1.96 17.23 12.53
CA VAL A 185 -2.07 17.70 13.92
C VAL A 185 -3.53 17.95 14.32
N ARG A 186 -4.32 18.59 13.45
CA ARG A 186 -5.74 18.86 13.74
C ARG A 186 -6.59 17.60 13.61
N ALA A 187 -6.28 16.74 12.64
CA ALA A 187 -6.88 15.42 12.53
C ALA A 187 -6.63 14.59 13.80
N TYR A 188 -5.40 14.60 14.31
CA TYR A 188 -5.04 13.91 15.56
C TYR A 188 -5.84 14.44 16.76
N GLN A 189 -6.03 15.75 16.88
CA GLN A 189 -6.85 16.35 17.94
C GLN A 189 -8.32 15.90 17.83
N ALA A 190 -8.87 15.87 16.61
CA ALA A 190 -10.23 15.43 16.36
C ALA A 190 -10.45 13.97 16.75
N VAL A 191 -9.53 13.09 16.33
CA VAL A 191 -9.57 11.66 16.67
C VAL A 191 -9.36 11.43 18.16
N SER A 192 -8.41 12.12 18.79
CA SER A 192 -8.14 12.00 20.23
C SER A 192 -9.37 12.32 21.08
N ARG A 193 -10.11 13.38 20.71
CA ARG A 193 -11.28 13.86 21.46
C ARG A 193 -12.55 13.09 21.12
N GLY A 194 -12.77 12.83 19.83
CA GLY A 194 -14.00 12.21 19.34
C GLY A 194 -14.00 10.69 19.47
N ARG A 195 -12.84 10.04 19.27
CA ARG A 195 -12.54 8.59 19.23
C ARG A 195 -13.34 7.74 18.23
N THR A 196 -14.59 8.10 17.98
CA THR A 196 -15.54 7.48 17.06
C THR A 196 -15.86 8.44 15.92
N PRO A 197 -16.28 7.96 14.73
CA PRO A 197 -16.64 8.85 13.62
C PRO A 197 -17.67 9.92 14.02
N ALA A 198 -18.73 9.54 14.75
CA ALA A 198 -19.75 10.48 15.22
C ALA A 198 -19.16 11.58 16.13
N GLY A 199 -18.33 11.19 17.11
CA GLY A 199 -17.66 12.14 18.01
C GLY A 199 -16.64 13.02 17.29
N ILE A 200 -15.93 12.47 16.31
CA ILE A 200 -14.95 13.18 15.47
C ILE A 200 -15.66 14.28 14.68
N PHE A 201 -16.76 13.96 13.98
CA PHE A 201 -17.48 14.95 13.19
C PHE A 201 -18.20 15.97 14.06
N ALA A 202 -18.71 15.57 15.23
CA ALA A 202 -19.23 16.53 16.21
C ALA A 202 -18.17 17.55 16.64
N TYR A 203 -16.92 17.11 16.87
CA TYR A 203 -15.81 18.01 17.16
C TYR A 203 -15.43 18.88 15.95
N LEU A 204 -15.28 18.30 14.76
CA LEU A 204 -14.84 19.00 13.56
C LEU A 204 -15.80 20.11 13.14
N ARG A 205 -17.12 19.92 13.28
CA ARG A 205 -18.12 20.95 12.98
C ARG A 205 -18.01 22.19 13.88
N GLY A 206 -17.34 22.09 15.04
CA GLY A 206 -16.99 23.23 15.89
C GLY A 206 -15.70 23.95 15.48
N VAL A 207 -14.92 23.39 14.55
CA VAL A 207 -13.60 23.89 14.13
C VAL A 207 -13.59 24.37 12.68
N THR A 208 -14.31 23.67 11.79
CA THR A 208 -14.37 23.95 10.36
C THR A 208 -15.72 23.52 9.78
N GLU A 209 -16.02 23.95 8.56
CA GLU A 209 -17.17 23.45 7.81
C GLU A 209 -16.94 22.00 7.39
N VAL A 210 -17.94 21.15 7.59
CA VAL A 210 -17.91 19.73 7.21
C VAL A 210 -19.11 19.44 6.31
N PRO A 211 -18.90 19.41 4.98
CA PRO A 211 -19.94 19.00 4.04
C PRO A 211 -20.38 17.55 4.27
N LEU A 212 -21.65 17.24 4.01
CA LEU A 212 -22.18 15.88 4.15
C LEU A 212 -21.46 14.88 3.23
N GLU A 213 -21.09 15.35 2.03
CA GLU A 213 -20.33 14.60 1.04
C GLU A 213 -18.96 14.19 1.57
N TYR A 214 -18.35 15.01 2.42
CA TYR A 214 -17.08 14.69 3.06
C TYR A 214 -17.22 13.54 4.04
N GLU A 215 -18.28 13.54 4.86
CA GLU A 215 -18.54 12.45 5.81
C GLU A 215 -18.79 11.12 5.09
N ASN A 216 -19.53 11.16 3.98
CA ASN A 216 -19.73 10.01 3.10
C ASN A 216 -18.40 9.54 2.46
N GLY A 217 -17.58 10.48 2.00
CA GLY A 217 -16.25 10.19 1.45
C GLY A 217 -15.31 9.56 2.48
N PHE A 218 -15.33 10.06 3.73
CA PHE A 218 -14.60 9.49 4.85
C PHE A 218 -15.02 8.05 5.14
N ALA A 219 -16.34 7.79 5.19
CA ALA A 219 -16.86 6.45 5.37
C ALA A 219 -16.36 5.51 4.25
N ARG A 220 -16.42 5.95 2.98
CA ARG A 220 -15.92 5.18 1.84
C ARG A 220 -14.43 4.91 1.92
N ALA A 221 -13.60 5.91 2.20
CA ALA A 221 -12.15 5.76 2.29
C ALA A 221 -11.74 4.79 3.41
N VAL A 222 -12.34 4.91 4.60
CA VAL A 222 -12.16 3.96 5.70
C VAL A 222 -12.60 2.55 5.29
N PHE A 223 -13.72 2.43 4.58
CA PHE A 223 -14.22 1.14 4.10
C PHE A 223 -13.28 0.50 3.08
N THR A 224 -12.68 1.30 2.18
CA THR A 224 -11.63 0.85 1.25
C THR A 224 -10.42 0.30 1.99
N PHE A 225 -9.84 1.03 2.93
CA PHE A 225 -8.69 0.56 3.72
C PHE A 225 -8.95 -0.75 4.48
N ARG A 226 -10.21 -1.10 4.73
CA ARG A 226 -10.60 -2.34 5.41
C ARG A 226 -10.91 -3.49 4.47
N HIS A 227 -11.51 -3.21 3.31
CA HIS A 227 -12.20 -4.23 2.52
C HIS A 227 -11.81 -4.25 1.05
N GLN A 228 -10.78 -3.49 0.65
CA GLN A 228 -10.23 -3.59 -0.69
C GLN A 228 -9.97 -5.05 -1.07
N THR A 229 -10.27 -5.39 -2.32
CA THR A 229 -10.05 -6.72 -2.87
C THR A 229 -8.55 -6.99 -3.03
N VAL A 230 -8.14 -8.15 -2.54
CA VAL A 230 -6.78 -8.69 -2.53
C VAL A 230 -6.81 -10.16 -2.97
N PHE A 231 -5.67 -10.76 -3.23
CA PHE A 231 -5.55 -12.19 -3.53
C PHE A 231 -5.13 -12.97 -2.29
N ASP A 232 -5.81 -14.08 -2.00
CA ASP A 232 -5.41 -15.02 -0.96
C ASP A 232 -4.64 -16.20 -1.58
N PRO A 233 -3.31 -16.31 -1.35
CA PRO A 233 -2.49 -17.39 -1.92
C PRO A 233 -2.92 -18.79 -1.50
N GLN A 234 -3.50 -18.95 -0.29
CA GLN A 234 -3.94 -20.26 0.19
C GLN A 234 -5.27 -20.67 -0.44
N ARG A 235 -6.21 -19.73 -0.58
CA ARG A 235 -7.51 -19.99 -1.21
C ARG A 235 -7.47 -19.92 -2.73
N ARG A 236 -6.41 -19.36 -3.30
CA ARG A 236 -6.25 -19.10 -4.75
C ARG A 236 -7.44 -18.33 -5.32
N ALA A 237 -7.86 -17.28 -4.63
CA ALA A 237 -9.03 -16.48 -5.00
C ALA A 237 -8.88 -15.01 -4.61
N ALA A 238 -9.56 -14.13 -5.34
CA ALA A 238 -9.77 -12.75 -4.93
C ALA A 238 -10.74 -12.70 -3.74
N VAL A 239 -10.36 -12.02 -2.66
CA VAL A 239 -11.11 -11.88 -1.42
C VAL A 239 -11.00 -10.44 -0.89
N PRO A 240 -11.95 -9.95 -0.08
CA PRO A 240 -11.76 -8.67 0.59
C PRO A 240 -10.68 -8.81 1.69
N LEU A 241 -9.86 -7.75 1.87
CA LEU A 241 -8.79 -7.70 2.86
C LEU A 241 -9.26 -8.11 4.27
N LEU A 242 -10.38 -7.54 4.72
CA LEU A 242 -11.13 -7.98 5.88
C LEU A 242 -12.52 -8.47 5.43
N PRO A 243 -13.10 -9.47 6.12
CA PRO A 243 -14.44 -9.96 5.80
C PRO A 243 -15.46 -8.82 5.72
N LEU A 244 -16.23 -8.78 4.63
CA LEU A 244 -17.33 -7.84 4.47
C LEU A 244 -18.46 -8.15 5.46
N PRO A 245 -19.20 -7.13 5.94
CA PRO A 245 -20.46 -7.34 6.66
C PRO A 245 -21.42 -8.20 5.84
N ALA A 246 -22.19 -9.08 6.49
CA ALA A 246 -23.08 -10.04 5.82
C ALA A 246 -24.03 -9.38 4.80
N SER A 247 -24.53 -8.18 5.10
CA SER A 247 -25.41 -7.41 4.22
C SER A 247 -24.78 -6.96 2.90
N LEU A 248 -23.45 -6.93 2.80
CA LEU A 248 -22.71 -6.47 1.62
C LEU A 248 -21.99 -7.60 0.89
N GLN A 249 -22.06 -8.84 1.39
CA GLN A 249 -21.39 -9.98 0.76
C GLN A 249 -22.01 -10.36 -0.58
N ALA A 250 -23.33 -10.21 -0.72
CA ALA A 250 -24.03 -10.53 -1.96
C ALA A 250 -23.69 -9.56 -3.10
N GLN A 251 -23.47 -8.28 -2.76
CA GLN A 251 -23.12 -7.22 -3.72
C GLN A 251 -22.09 -6.29 -3.09
N PRO A 252 -20.80 -6.65 -3.14
CA PRO A 252 -19.72 -5.80 -2.66
C PRO A 252 -19.70 -4.48 -3.45
N PRO A 253 -19.43 -3.33 -2.79
CA PRO A 253 -19.30 -2.07 -3.50
C PRO A 253 -18.17 -2.10 -4.54
N ALA A 254 -18.48 -1.79 -5.80
CA ALA A 254 -17.51 -1.86 -6.91
C ALA A 254 -16.26 -0.99 -6.68
N TYR A 255 -16.38 0.09 -5.90
CA TYR A 255 -15.26 0.99 -5.61
C TYR A 255 -14.14 0.34 -4.78
N LEU A 256 -14.38 -0.84 -4.18
CA LEU A 256 -13.39 -1.63 -3.45
C LEU A 256 -12.51 -2.50 -4.36
N GLY A 257 -12.77 -2.48 -5.67
CA GLY A 257 -12.18 -3.41 -6.62
C GLY A 257 -13.09 -4.63 -6.75
N PRO A 258 -13.78 -4.83 -7.89
CA PRO A 258 -14.62 -5.99 -8.11
C PRO A 258 -13.90 -7.31 -7.82
N VAL A 259 -14.61 -8.28 -7.24
CA VAL A 259 -14.04 -9.62 -7.02
C VAL A 259 -13.87 -10.29 -8.38
N LEU A 260 -12.62 -10.59 -8.72
CA LEU A 260 -12.27 -11.25 -9.96
C LEU A 260 -12.65 -12.75 -9.90
N PRO A 261 -13.05 -13.36 -11.04
CA PRO A 261 -13.15 -14.81 -11.16
C PRO A 261 -11.86 -15.50 -10.68
N ALA A 262 -11.99 -16.67 -10.05
CA ALA A 262 -10.87 -17.32 -9.38
C ALA A 262 -9.73 -17.70 -10.35
N ASP A 263 -10.08 -18.16 -11.54
CA ASP A 263 -9.13 -18.50 -12.61
C ASP A 263 -8.35 -17.26 -13.06
N LEU A 264 -9.04 -16.15 -13.30
CA LEU A 264 -8.42 -14.89 -13.70
C LEU A 264 -7.51 -14.34 -12.58
N ALA A 265 -7.99 -14.37 -11.33
CA ALA A 265 -7.24 -13.90 -10.18
C ALA A 265 -5.92 -14.67 -9.99
N VAL A 266 -5.95 -15.99 -10.17
CA VAL A 266 -4.76 -16.84 -10.11
C VAL A 266 -3.75 -16.48 -11.20
N ARG A 267 -4.22 -16.31 -12.44
CA ARG A 267 -3.34 -16.00 -13.58
C ARG A 267 -2.74 -14.60 -13.49
N ILE A 268 -3.51 -13.63 -12.98
CA ILE A 268 -2.99 -12.30 -12.63
C ILE A 268 -1.91 -12.45 -11.56
N ALA A 269 -2.20 -13.13 -10.45
CA ALA A 269 -1.25 -13.29 -9.35
C ALA A 269 0.07 -13.95 -9.78
N ALA A 270 0.02 -14.87 -10.75
CA ALA A 270 1.18 -15.54 -11.36
C ALA A 270 1.95 -14.69 -12.39
N GLY A 271 1.48 -13.48 -12.69
CA GLY A 271 2.04 -12.58 -13.69
C GLY A 271 1.85 -13.04 -15.14
N GLU A 272 0.85 -13.91 -15.39
CA GLU A 272 0.55 -14.46 -16.73
C GLU A 272 -0.44 -13.60 -17.50
N VAL A 273 -1.28 -12.85 -16.78
CA VAL A 273 -2.33 -12.00 -17.34
C VAL A 273 -2.14 -10.58 -16.81
N ASP A 274 -2.23 -9.62 -17.71
CA ASP A 274 -2.21 -8.20 -17.39
C ASP A 274 -3.46 -7.86 -16.55
N PRO A 275 -3.29 -7.28 -15.36
CA PRO A 275 -4.40 -7.03 -14.44
C PRO A 275 -5.40 -5.97 -14.97
N VAL A 276 -4.96 -5.06 -15.84
CA VAL A 276 -5.77 -4.00 -16.42
C VAL A 276 -6.49 -4.50 -17.67
N THR A 277 -5.77 -5.09 -18.61
CA THR A 277 -6.34 -5.49 -19.91
C THR A 277 -6.99 -6.88 -19.88
N GLN A 278 -6.66 -7.68 -18.87
CA GLN A 278 -7.08 -9.09 -18.72
C GLN A 278 -6.65 -9.97 -19.90
N ARG A 279 -5.58 -9.56 -20.60
CA ARG A 279 -4.96 -10.32 -21.71
C ARG A 279 -3.64 -10.96 -21.25
N PRO A 280 -3.19 -12.05 -21.90
CA PRO A 280 -1.90 -12.65 -21.58
C PRO A 280 -0.74 -11.65 -21.73
N VAL A 281 0.17 -11.63 -20.77
CA VAL A 281 1.39 -10.80 -20.81
C VAL A 281 2.34 -11.39 -21.87
N GLY A 282 2.77 -10.58 -22.83
CA GLY A 282 3.69 -11.00 -23.90
C GLY A 282 3.03 -11.56 -25.17
N ALA A 283 1.70 -11.57 -25.27
CA ALA A 283 1.02 -11.85 -26.52
C ALA A 283 1.11 -10.64 -27.49
N MET A 284 2.18 -10.58 -28.29
CA MET A 284 2.05 -10.00 -29.62
C MET A 284 1.09 -10.88 -30.42
N GLU A 285 0.28 -10.28 -31.29
CA GLU A 285 -0.71 -10.95 -32.13
C GLU A 285 -0.13 -12.18 -32.85
N GLU A 286 -0.35 -13.37 -32.30
CA GLU A 286 -0.27 -14.62 -33.05
C GLU A 286 -1.57 -15.39 -32.85
N GLU A 287 -2.32 -15.50 -33.95
CA GLU A 287 -3.45 -16.40 -34.08
C GLU A 287 -2.97 -17.87 -33.95
N THR A 288 -3.62 -18.59 -33.03
CA THR A 288 -3.73 -20.05 -32.95
C THR A 288 -2.45 -20.90 -32.92
N ALA A 289 -2.15 -21.48 -31.75
CA ALA A 289 -1.80 -22.90 -31.63
C ALA A 289 -1.80 -23.36 -30.16
N GLY A 290 -2.44 -24.51 -29.90
CA GLY A 290 -2.11 -25.43 -28.80
C GLY A 290 -2.44 -24.98 -27.38
N MET A 291 -3.55 -25.46 -26.83
CA MET A 291 -3.72 -25.56 -25.38
C MET A 291 -2.72 -26.57 -24.83
N GLU A 292 -1.62 -26.10 -24.26
CA GLU A 292 -0.85 -26.86 -23.27
C GLU A 292 -1.43 -26.57 -21.88
N GLU A 293 -1.62 -27.65 -21.11
CA GLU A 293 -2.12 -27.62 -19.73
C GLU A 293 -1.21 -26.76 -18.84
N PRO A 294 -1.77 -25.93 -17.93
CA PRO A 294 -0.98 -25.12 -17.03
C PRO A 294 -0.19 -26.02 -16.06
N GLY A 295 1.14 -25.89 -16.10
CA GLY A 295 2.04 -26.50 -15.12
C GLY A 295 1.66 -26.08 -13.70
N GLU A 296 1.69 -27.02 -12.76
CA GLU A 296 1.39 -26.79 -11.35
C GLU A 296 2.23 -25.62 -10.82
N ALA A 297 1.57 -24.49 -10.55
CA ALA A 297 2.16 -23.40 -9.80
C ALA A 297 2.63 -23.96 -8.45
N GLY A 298 3.95 -23.99 -8.26
CA GLY A 298 4.59 -24.57 -7.08
C GLY A 298 3.93 -24.09 -5.79
N GLU A 299 3.70 -25.02 -4.88
CA GLU A 299 3.13 -24.77 -3.56
C GLU A 299 3.90 -23.63 -2.88
N VAL A 300 3.20 -22.56 -2.47
CA VAL A 300 3.83 -21.42 -1.79
C VAL A 300 4.35 -21.89 -0.44
N ARG A 301 5.65 -22.16 -0.36
CA ARG A 301 6.31 -22.63 0.87
C ARG A 301 6.63 -21.44 1.76
N PHE A 302 6.05 -21.43 2.96
CA PHE A 302 6.30 -20.41 3.98
C PHE A 302 7.31 -20.91 5.05
N SER A 303 8.63 -20.86 4.80
CA SER A 303 9.72 -20.94 5.81
C SER A 303 10.30 -19.58 6.28
N SER A 304 10.21 -19.28 7.58
CA SER A 304 10.69 -18.03 8.24
C SER A 304 12.21 -17.78 8.10
N PRO A 305 12.68 -16.51 8.11
CA PRO A 305 11.92 -15.24 8.14
C PRO A 305 11.55 -14.71 6.73
N PHE A 306 10.28 -14.36 6.50
CA PHE A 306 9.85 -13.73 5.23
C PHE A 306 9.81 -12.22 5.35
N VAL A 307 10.43 -11.57 4.38
CA VAL A 307 10.33 -10.13 4.19
C VAL A 307 9.66 -9.89 2.86
N SER A 308 8.52 -9.20 2.86
CA SER A 308 7.89 -8.79 1.62
C SER A 308 8.34 -7.40 1.22
N ILE A 309 8.49 -7.17 -0.08
CA ILE A 309 8.97 -5.90 -0.62
C ILE A 309 8.00 -5.49 -1.71
N SER A 310 7.50 -4.26 -1.65
CA SER A 310 6.77 -3.71 -2.80
C SER A 310 7.75 -3.55 -3.95
N PHE A 311 7.34 -3.88 -5.17
CA PHE A 311 8.17 -3.61 -6.36
C PHE A 311 8.60 -2.13 -6.41
N ARG A 312 7.73 -1.23 -5.94
CA ARG A 312 8.04 0.19 -5.80
C ARG A 312 9.25 0.45 -4.88
N ALA A 313 9.38 -0.23 -3.75
CA ALA A 313 10.59 -0.15 -2.91
C ALA A 313 11.85 -0.74 -3.57
N LEU A 314 11.69 -1.73 -4.47
CA LEU A 314 12.82 -2.28 -5.21
C LEU A 314 13.39 -1.31 -6.23
N ILE A 315 12.58 -0.39 -6.77
CA ILE A 315 12.97 0.54 -7.83
C ILE A 315 13.23 1.97 -7.32
N GLU A 316 12.77 2.33 -6.13
CA GLU A 316 13.01 3.64 -5.52
C GLU A 316 14.41 3.70 -4.85
N ARG A 317 15.13 4.81 -5.06
CA ARG A 317 16.38 5.16 -4.33
C ARG A 317 16.05 6.17 -3.24
N PRO A 318 16.24 5.86 -1.94
CA PRO A 318 15.97 6.81 -0.85
C PRO A 318 16.79 8.11 -0.98
N SER A 319 18.00 8.04 -1.55
CA SER A 319 18.96 9.15 -1.61
C SER A 319 18.57 10.32 -2.52
N GLU A 320 17.53 10.19 -3.35
CA GLU A 320 17.12 11.24 -4.32
C GLU A 320 15.88 12.02 -3.88
N ARG A 321 15.17 11.58 -2.83
CA ARG A 321 14.16 12.42 -2.16
C ARG A 321 14.78 13.14 -0.95
N GLY A 322 15.25 14.37 -1.17
CA GLY A 322 15.32 15.36 -0.08
C GLY A 322 16.70 15.74 0.44
N LEU A 323 17.64 16.13 -0.43
CA LEU A 323 18.55 17.22 -0.06
C LEU A 323 18.07 18.51 -0.75
N PRO A 324 17.39 19.43 -0.04
CA PRO A 324 17.28 20.78 -0.55
C PRO A 324 18.69 21.31 -0.80
N ARG A 325 18.95 21.83 -2.01
CA ARG A 325 20.14 22.67 -2.25
C ARG A 325 20.16 23.72 -1.15
N LYS A 326 21.29 23.83 -0.42
CA LYS A 326 21.50 24.80 0.67
C LYS A 326 20.89 26.15 0.29
N GLY A 327 19.70 26.39 0.80
CA GLY A 327 18.92 27.60 0.68
C GLY A 327 18.45 27.93 2.08
N ASP A 328 19.09 28.95 2.63
CA ASP A 328 18.85 29.65 3.89
C ASP A 328 17.59 29.23 4.70
N LEU A 329 17.80 28.41 5.73
CA LEU A 329 16.78 27.98 6.71
C LEU A 329 16.86 28.81 8.00
N SER A 330 17.24 30.08 7.92
CA SER A 330 17.31 31.01 9.06
C SER A 330 15.97 31.37 9.73
N HIS A 331 14.84 30.78 9.30
CA HIS A 331 13.51 31.06 9.85
C HIS A 331 12.92 29.94 10.71
N LEU A 332 13.65 28.83 10.92
CA LEU A 332 13.18 27.70 11.73
C LEU A 332 14.11 27.46 12.94
N ASP A 333 14.32 28.49 13.74
CA ASP A 333 14.90 28.34 15.07
C ASP A 333 13.80 27.98 16.08
N PHE A 334 13.79 26.71 16.51
CA PHE A 334 13.31 26.34 17.84
C PHE A 334 14.37 25.49 18.51
N ALA A 335 15.10 26.10 19.44
CA ALA A 335 16.13 25.48 20.24
C ALA A 335 15.54 24.48 21.24
N SER A 336 16.14 23.29 21.33
CA SER A 336 16.66 22.74 22.60
C SER A 336 17.38 21.42 22.32
N GLY A 337 18.63 21.36 22.76
CA GLY A 337 19.47 20.19 22.62
C GLY A 337 19.17 19.13 23.66
N SER A 338 19.30 17.86 23.26
CA SER A 338 19.75 16.81 24.19
C SER A 338 20.33 15.63 23.42
N ALA A 339 21.39 15.06 23.98
CA ALA A 339 22.25 14.05 23.39
C ALA A 339 21.55 12.69 23.23
N VAL A 340 21.73 12.07 22.05
CA VAL A 340 21.25 10.72 21.75
C VAL A 340 22.20 9.70 22.36
N LYS A 341 21.72 8.90 23.33
CA LYS A 341 22.38 7.66 23.74
C LYS A 341 21.95 6.51 22.83
N ARG A 342 22.93 5.80 22.25
CA ARG A 342 22.74 4.51 21.55
C ARG A 342 22.20 3.48 22.55
N ALA A 343 21.05 2.88 22.26
CA ALA A 343 20.57 1.69 22.94
C ALA A 343 20.89 0.45 22.09
N MET A 344 21.48 -0.55 22.72
CA MET A 344 21.86 -1.85 22.14
C MET A 344 20.60 -2.72 22.02
N VAL A 345 20.38 -3.33 20.85
CA VAL A 345 19.25 -4.24 20.58
C VAL A 345 19.54 -5.59 21.23
N MET A 346 18.66 -6.07 22.11
CA MET A 346 18.69 -7.46 22.59
C MET A 346 17.81 -8.33 21.68
N GLU A 347 18.36 -9.44 21.20
CA GLU A 347 17.66 -10.45 20.40
C GLU A 347 16.47 -11.04 21.18
N SER A 348 15.32 -11.13 20.50
CA SER A 348 14.14 -11.81 21.04
C SER A 348 14.17 -13.30 20.68
N PRO A 349 13.80 -14.21 21.59
CA PRO A 349 13.88 -15.65 21.35
C PRO A 349 12.85 -16.13 20.31
N PRO A 350 13.15 -17.24 19.59
CA PRO A 350 12.28 -17.79 18.56
C PRO A 350 10.95 -18.27 19.15
N ARG A 351 9.82 -17.79 18.58
CA ARG A 351 8.47 -18.20 18.99
C ARG A 351 8.04 -19.46 18.23
N LYS A 352 7.60 -20.48 18.97
CA LYS A 352 6.89 -21.65 18.40
C LYS A 352 5.49 -21.22 17.94
N ARG A 353 5.11 -21.60 16.71
CA ARG A 353 3.78 -21.32 16.14
C ARG A 353 2.72 -22.18 16.84
N PRO A 354 1.61 -21.62 17.36
CA PRO A 354 0.40 -22.39 17.60
C PRO A 354 -0.29 -22.67 16.26
N THR A 355 -0.99 -23.81 16.19
CA THR A 355 -1.91 -24.15 15.10
C THR A 355 -2.89 -23.00 14.88
N VAL A 356 -3.12 -22.64 13.61
CA VAL A 356 -3.91 -21.47 13.20
C VAL A 356 -5.35 -21.59 13.70
N GLU A 357 -5.66 -20.93 14.82
CA GLU A 357 -7.04 -20.55 15.15
C GLU A 357 -7.26 -19.08 14.76
N ARG A 358 -8.35 -18.85 14.02
CA ARG A 358 -8.76 -17.53 13.53
C ARG A 358 -8.87 -16.56 14.71
N ILE A 359 -8.22 -15.40 14.61
CA ILE A 359 -8.45 -14.28 15.52
C ILE A 359 -9.89 -13.82 15.31
N GLY A 360 -10.75 -14.06 16.31
CA GLY A 360 -12.13 -13.57 16.31
C GLY A 360 -12.23 -12.04 16.41
N PRO A 361 -13.38 -11.44 16.05
CA PRO A 361 -13.56 -10.00 16.12
C PRO A 361 -13.51 -9.49 17.57
N SER A 362 -12.91 -8.31 17.76
CA SER A 362 -12.90 -7.63 19.06
C SER A 362 -14.33 -7.30 19.52
N PRO A 363 -14.77 -7.77 20.71
CA PRO A 363 -16.17 -7.63 21.16
C PRO A 363 -16.59 -6.19 21.47
N VAL A 364 -15.64 -5.25 21.58
CA VAL A 364 -15.93 -3.83 21.85
C VAL A 364 -16.18 -3.03 20.54
N ALA A 365 -15.68 -3.51 19.40
CA ALA A 365 -15.83 -2.84 18.10
C ALA A 365 -17.17 -3.13 17.40
N ALA A 366 -17.77 -4.30 17.65
CA ALA A 366 -18.97 -4.74 16.92
C ALA A 366 -20.23 -3.88 17.17
N LYS A 367 -20.38 -3.28 18.36
CA LYS A 367 -21.60 -2.51 18.70
C LYS A 367 -21.59 -1.07 18.15
N CYS A 368 -20.45 -0.39 18.13
CA CYS A 368 -20.36 1.01 17.69
C CYS A 368 -20.11 1.16 16.18
N VAL A 369 -19.46 0.18 15.54
CA VAL A 369 -19.22 0.18 14.08
C VAL A 369 -20.52 -0.03 13.29
N ASN A 370 -21.46 -0.82 13.82
CA ASN A 370 -22.75 -1.05 13.16
C ASN A 370 -23.60 0.22 13.09
N ALA A 371 -23.66 1.03 14.15
CA ALA A 371 -24.50 2.22 14.17
C ALA A 371 -24.09 3.30 13.13
N PHE A 372 -22.79 3.51 12.92
CA PHE A 372 -22.30 4.46 11.91
C PHE A 372 -22.49 3.93 10.48
N LEU A 373 -22.16 2.66 10.24
CA LEU A 373 -22.39 2.03 8.93
C LEU A 373 -23.88 1.93 8.61
N ASP A 374 -24.75 1.75 9.60
CA ASP A 374 -26.21 1.73 9.45
C ASP A 374 -26.79 3.11 9.12
N GLN A 375 -26.19 4.18 9.65
CA GLN A 375 -26.56 5.55 9.29
C GLN A 375 -26.12 5.89 7.86
N PHE A 376 -24.93 5.43 7.44
CA PHE A 376 -24.43 5.54 6.07
C PHE A 376 -25.23 4.68 5.07
N ARG A 377 -25.78 3.52 5.49
CA ARG A 377 -26.69 2.70 4.65
C ARG A 377 -27.92 3.46 4.20
N ARG A 378 -28.45 4.37 5.03
CA ARG A 378 -29.66 5.14 4.71
C ARG A 378 -29.43 6.21 3.64
N SER A 379 -28.20 6.73 3.51
CA SER A 379 -27.87 7.72 2.47
C SER A 379 -27.57 7.09 1.11
N LEU A 380 -27.08 5.84 1.08
CA LEU A 380 -26.78 5.12 -0.18
C LEU A 380 -28.02 4.59 -0.91
N THR A 381 -29.14 4.38 -0.23
CA THR A 381 -30.39 3.88 -0.84
C THR A 381 -31.28 4.98 -1.44
N GLN A 382 -30.86 6.25 -1.43
CA GLN A 382 -31.64 7.39 -1.94
C GLN A 382 -31.07 8.04 -3.22
N GLN A 383 -30.13 7.39 -3.94
CA GLN A 383 -29.68 7.84 -5.25
C GLN A 383 -29.60 6.70 -6.25
#